data_AF-A0A964H9Y9-F1
#
_entry.id   AF-A0A964H9Y9-F1
#
_cell.length_a   1.000
_cell.length_b   1.000
_cell.length_c   1.000
_cell.angle_alpha   90.00
_cell.angle_beta   90.00
_cell.angle_gamma   90.00
#
_symmetry.space_group_name_H-M   'P 1'
#
loop_
_entity.id
_entity.type
_entity.pdbx_description
1 polymer ?
#
loop_
_entity_poly.entity_id
_entity_poly.type
_entity_poly.pdbx_seq_one_letter_code
_entity_poly.pdbx_strand_id
1 'polypeptide(L)'
;MISRRSHYQLRVKSLSIEHLTLACFMHHFFHHRHVSRLMMMKKTACICISLIACGIGVHAATIFPGLMGKQLVDSLRKYYKPTRTLSDAGCRDTIYGEIDLLNGDSLICVYSGWTIRNFSGDPSTWANANDINPEHTWPESLLDSTKATQDMQHLFPTEMGVNSYRSSLPFGEVPDASATTWSRNNVHQSAIPGSNIDEWSETWSNTRFEPREVQKGKTARAMYYMLTMWQIQDTTLAWWTGQKDTLYKWHCQHPADAAESTRTYKVAPHQSNKINPFIADSTLIRRAYFPSIPTNTQVNVASAAAAYGEAAGSFSLTVNIYSPSPSNATSVQVVLAGGSGDAADVSGYTTQTLTFPAGSSAPQSATVTIYDDALMETAETVVFKLRNVSGGSSAAIGSDSVFTLTIDDNDTPASTMVSFSPASGDKAEGDAPFTITVAIADPSGSIATTADVVLASGTGTAADINNYVTQTVTFPAGSSAPQTVPITITDDALVEGSETLVFRLRNVAGGSGAAAGADSAYTLTLADNDGSSTGGQVIGSFADMDGGFELQPVGTITFNSSITANGAETTAVWTVSSATGTGTITATGGRSSPKYSTFGATAARRLQSPTVMTSGAIANATQHQAQFYYRSTAA
;
A
#
# COMPACT_ATOMS: atom_id res chain seq x y z
N MET A 1 -55.19 51.82 18.79
CA MET A 1 -54.99 53.06 18.01
C MET A 1 -53.61 53.63 18.32
N ILE A 2 -52.77 53.77 17.28
CA ILE A 2 -51.90 54.93 16.98
C ILE A 2 -50.72 55.28 17.92
N SER A 3 -49.49 55.14 17.36
CA SER A 3 -48.36 56.14 17.32
C SER A 3 -47.45 56.25 18.58
N ARG A 4 -46.11 56.39 18.54
CA ARG A 4 -45.13 56.87 17.53
C ARG A 4 -43.69 56.69 18.08
N ARG A 5 -42.65 56.42 17.26
CA ARG A 5 -41.66 57.39 16.71
C ARG A 5 -40.37 56.74 16.13
N SER A 6 -40.23 56.92 14.80
CA SER A 6 -39.07 57.10 13.88
C SER A 6 -37.64 57.16 14.42
N HIS A 7 -36.66 56.41 13.86
CA HIS A 7 -35.92 56.51 12.57
C HIS A 7 -34.81 57.58 12.51
N TYR A 8 -33.56 57.18 12.19
CA TYR A 8 -32.88 57.50 10.93
C TYR A 8 -31.56 56.70 10.74
N GLN A 9 -31.20 56.46 9.48
CA GLN A 9 -30.15 55.59 8.91
C GLN A 9 -29.14 56.41 8.08
N LEU A 10 -28.07 55.71 7.63
CA LEU A 10 -27.11 55.96 6.52
C LEU A 10 -25.74 56.62 6.84
N ARG A 11 -24.58 55.92 6.71
CA ARG A 11 -23.75 55.50 5.51
C ARG A 11 -22.83 56.65 5.04
N VAL A 12 -21.55 56.58 4.63
CA VAL A 12 -20.63 55.57 4.03
C VAL A 12 -19.15 56.08 4.11
N LYS A 13 -18.16 55.19 3.88
CA LYS A 13 -16.99 55.29 2.94
C LYS A 13 -15.53 55.36 3.49
N SER A 14 -14.86 54.21 3.34
CA SER A 14 -13.58 53.89 2.66
C SER A 14 -12.24 54.58 2.99
N LEU A 15 -11.24 53.72 3.23
CA LEU A 15 -9.78 53.92 3.34
C LEU A 15 -9.07 54.29 2.01
N SER A 16 -7.96 55.05 2.11
CA SER A 16 -6.75 54.99 1.26
C SER A 16 -5.58 55.63 2.05
N ILE A 17 -4.49 54.92 2.40
CA ILE A 17 -3.23 54.69 1.64
C ILE A 17 -2.30 55.93 1.55
N GLU A 18 -1.10 55.74 2.13
CA GLU A 18 0.24 56.26 1.75
C GLU A 18 0.97 57.46 2.43
N HIS A 19 2.23 57.12 2.78
CA HIS A 19 3.50 57.87 2.78
C HIS A 19 3.68 59.14 3.65
N LEU A 20 4.61 59.04 4.62
CA LEU A 20 5.25 60.18 5.28
C LEU A 20 6.77 60.08 5.14
N THR A 21 7.32 61.00 4.36
CA THR A 21 8.74 61.34 4.22
C THR A 21 9.20 62.33 5.29
N LEU A 22 10.49 62.23 5.59
CA LEU A 22 11.35 62.95 6.52
C LEU A 22 11.32 64.49 6.39
N ALA A 23 11.35 65.24 7.51
CA ALA A 23 12.35 66.30 7.83
C ALA A 23 11.99 67.22 9.04
N CYS A 24 12.99 67.42 9.90
CA CYS A 24 13.35 68.60 10.71
C CYS A 24 12.33 69.31 11.64
N PHE A 25 12.70 69.50 12.92
CA PHE A 25 13.17 70.80 13.43
C PHE A 25 13.73 70.71 14.87
N MET A 26 14.81 71.45 15.12
CA MET A 26 15.52 71.62 16.39
C MET A 26 14.92 72.76 17.25
N HIS A 27 15.05 72.59 18.59
CA HIS A 27 15.39 73.59 19.63
C HIS A 27 14.36 74.58 20.24
N HIS A 28 14.48 74.70 21.59
CA HIS A 28 14.04 75.74 22.58
C HIS A 28 12.80 75.37 23.42
N PHE A 29 12.67 75.59 24.75
CA PHE A 29 13.54 75.91 25.91
C PHE A 29 12.60 75.97 27.17
N PHE A 30 13.12 75.74 28.39
CA PHE A 30 12.53 75.97 29.75
C PHE A 30 11.27 75.15 30.17
N HIS A 31 11.13 74.58 31.37
CA HIS A 31 11.47 75.09 32.71
C HIS A 31 11.72 73.97 33.77
N HIS A 32 12.75 74.19 34.60
CA HIS A 32 13.08 73.52 35.86
C HIS A 32 11.96 73.51 36.93
N ARG A 33 11.91 72.47 37.78
CA ARG A 33 11.92 72.60 39.27
C ARG A 33 12.49 71.35 40.01
N HIS A 34 13.55 71.63 40.78
CA HIS A 34 14.07 71.05 42.05
C HIS A 34 14.18 69.51 42.23
N VAL A 35 15.37 68.89 42.28
CA VAL A 35 16.50 68.96 43.28
C VAL A 35 16.14 68.33 44.63
N SER A 36 16.73 67.17 44.98
CA SER A 36 17.59 66.96 46.17
C SER A 36 17.92 65.48 46.45
N ARG A 37 19.20 65.10 46.22
CA ARG A 37 20.14 64.46 47.17
C ARG A 37 21.16 63.57 46.45
N LEU A 38 22.35 64.14 46.27
CA LEU A 38 23.61 63.49 45.88
C LEU A 38 24.63 63.76 47.01
N MET A 39 25.57 62.82 47.19
CA MET A 39 26.61 62.64 48.24
C MET A 39 26.18 61.61 49.29
N MET A 40 26.85 60.47 49.52
CA MET A 40 28.28 60.11 49.45
C MET A 40 28.35 58.55 49.51
N MET A 41 28.99 57.79 48.62
CA MET A 41 30.37 57.24 48.69
C MET A 41 30.52 56.26 47.50
N LYS A 42 31.24 56.60 46.42
CA LYS A 42 32.63 56.18 46.11
C LYS A 42 33.05 54.77 46.56
N LYS A 43 32.93 53.79 45.64
CA LYS A 43 33.99 52.91 45.07
C LYS A 43 33.39 51.55 44.69
N THR A 44 33.13 51.35 43.40
CA THR A 44 33.57 50.22 42.54
C THR A 44 32.95 50.49 41.16
N ALA A 45 33.77 50.41 40.10
CA ALA A 45 33.40 50.86 38.77
C ALA A 45 32.24 50.05 38.14
N CYS A 46 31.11 50.69 37.88
CA CYS A 46 30.12 50.20 36.93
C CYS A 46 30.40 50.83 35.58
N ILE A 47 30.87 50.01 34.64
CA ILE A 47 30.92 50.35 33.21
C ILE A 47 29.47 50.42 32.73
N CYS A 48 28.92 51.64 32.62
CA CYS A 48 27.70 51.88 31.86
C CYS A 48 28.06 51.90 30.37
N ILE A 49 27.91 50.76 29.70
CA ILE A 49 27.87 50.73 28.24
C ILE A 49 26.44 51.07 27.82
N SER A 50 26.24 52.32 27.41
CA SER A 50 25.14 52.67 26.51
C SER A 50 25.44 52.07 25.14
N LEU A 51 24.85 50.92 24.82
CA LEU A 51 24.95 50.33 23.49
C LEU A 51 23.91 50.98 22.57
N ILE A 52 24.43 51.85 21.71
CA ILE A 52 23.84 52.23 20.43
C ILE A 52 23.55 50.95 19.65
N ALA A 53 22.33 50.84 19.14
CA ALA A 53 21.88 49.76 18.27
C ALA A 53 22.78 49.68 17.02
N CYS A 54 23.70 48.72 17.04
CA CYS A 54 24.36 48.19 15.85
C CYS A 54 24.03 46.70 15.83
N GLY A 55 23.36 46.24 14.77
CA GLY A 55 22.92 44.86 14.58
C GLY A 55 24.08 43.90 14.38
N ILE A 56 24.80 43.60 15.47
CA ILE A 56 25.75 42.51 15.57
C ILE A 56 25.05 41.45 16.41
N GLY A 57 24.80 40.27 15.83
CA GLY A 57 24.34 39.11 16.57
C GLY A 57 25.37 38.77 17.64
N VAL A 58 25.14 39.22 18.87
CA VAL A 58 25.94 38.82 20.03
C VAL A 58 25.56 37.37 20.31
N HIS A 59 26.38 36.43 19.84
CA HIS A 59 26.32 35.06 20.35
C HIS A 59 26.46 35.12 21.87
N ALA A 60 25.44 34.67 22.61
CA ALA A 60 25.54 34.49 24.05
C ALA A 60 26.79 33.64 24.35
N ALA A 61 27.66 34.12 25.25
CA ALA A 61 28.89 33.43 25.59
C ALA A 61 28.57 32.03 26.14
N THR A 62 29.11 30.99 25.50
CA THR A 62 28.90 29.60 25.92
C THR A 62 29.47 29.40 27.32
N ILE A 63 28.65 28.92 28.25
CA ILE A 63 29.03 28.63 29.62
C ILE A 63 29.81 27.30 29.64
N PHE A 64 30.98 27.32 30.26
CA PHE A 64 31.92 26.17 30.35
C PHE A 64 32.19 25.48 29.00
N PRO A 65 32.68 26.19 27.97
CA PRO A 65 32.84 25.61 26.63
C PRO A 65 33.65 24.31 26.67
N GLY A 66 33.22 23.30 25.89
CA GLY A 66 33.86 21.98 25.82
C GLY A 66 33.48 21.00 26.93
N LEU A 67 32.88 21.43 28.05
CA LEU A 67 32.39 20.49 29.07
C LEU A 67 31.05 19.86 28.64
N MET A 68 30.87 18.58 28.96
CA MET A 68 29.63 17.83 28.72
C MET A 68 29.33 16.88 29.89
N GLY A 69 28.12 16.31 29.88
CA GLY A 69 27.67 15.29 30.81
C GLY A 69 27.89 15.68 32.28
N LYS A 70 28.35 14.71 33.07
CA LYS A 70 28.58 14.88 34.51
C LYS A 70 29.55 16.03 34.84
N GLN A 71 30.63 16.20 34.06
CA GLN A 71 31.62 17.25 34.30
C GLN A 71 31.00 18.65 34.17
N LEU A 72 30.09 18.82 33.21
CA LEU A 72 29.34 20.06 33.05
C LEU A 72 28.33 20.25 34.19
N VAL A 73 27.58 19.21 34.57
CA VAL A 73 26.63 19.26 35.71
C VAL A 73 27.34 19.66 37.01
N ASP A 74 28.47 19.02 37.31
CA ASP A 74 29.26 19.32 38.52
C ASP A 74 29.76 20.78 38.50
N SER A 75 30.21 21.27 37.33
CA SER A 75 30.66 22.65 37.16
C SER A 75 29.51 23.65 37.32
N LEU A 76 28.37 23.40 36.68
CA LEU A 76 27.17 24.23 36.82
C LEU A 76 26.75 24.33 38.28
N ARG A 77 26.65 23.19 38.98
CA ARG A 77 26.30 23.15 40.40
C ARG A 77 27.28 23.95 41.26
N LYS A 78 28.59 23.78 41.04
CA LYS A 78 29.63 24.49 41.80
C LYS A 78 29.50 26.01 41.69
N TYR A 79 29.20 26.53 40.49
CA TYR A 79 29.26 27.97 40.23
C TYR A 79 27.89 28.68 40.27
N TYR A 80 26.79 27.96 40.06
CA TYR A 80 25.44 28.52 39.97
C TYR A 80 24.48 28.09 41.08
N LYS A 81 24.83 27.10 41.93
CA LYS A 81 24.00 26.79 43.10
C LYS A 81 24.06 27.95 44.10
N PRO A 82 22.91 28.50 44.54
CA PRO A 82 22.91 29.56 45.53
C PRO A 82 23.26 29.00 46.93
N THR A 83 24.08 29.74 47.68
CA THR A 83 24.47 29.36 49.05
C THR A 83 23.49 29.89 50.10
N ARG A 84 22.75 30.95 49.76
CA ARG A 84 21.72 31.61 50.59
C ARG A 84 20.39 31.67 49.85
N THR A 85 19.30 31.56 50.61
CA THR A 85 17.92 31.85 50.23
C THR A 85 17.29 32.76 51.30
N LEU A 86 16.19 33.43 50.98
CA LEU A 86 15.40 34.14 51.98
C LEU A 86 14.52 33.13 52.77
N SER A 87 13.84 33.61 53.81
CA SER A 87 12.77 32.83 54.45
C SER A 87 11.61 32.59 53.46
N ASP A 88 10.73 31.64 53.75
CA ASP A 88 9.54 31.37 52.92
C ASP A 88 8.72 32.65 52.65
N ALA A 89 8.34 33.37 53.71
CA ALA A 89 7.66 34.66 53.61
C ALA A 89 8.47 35.67 52.78
N GLY A 90 9.78 35.81 53.05
CA GLY A 90 10.64 36.73 52.31
C GLY A 90 10.75 36.40 50.83
N CYS A 91 10.82 35.12 50.45
CA CYS A 91 10.82 34.69 49.06
C CYS A 91 9.49 35.05 48.38
N ARG A 92 8.36 34.72 49.00
CA ARG A 92 7.02 35.01 48.47
C ARG A 92 6.79 36.52 48.31
N ASP A 93 7.15 37.31 49.32
CA ASP A 93 7.04 38.76 49.29
C ASP A 93 7.89 39.36 48.17
N THR A 94 9.13 38.89 48.00
CA THR A 94 10.03 39.36 46.95
C THR A 94 9.50 38.98 45.56
N ILE A 95 9.01 37.74 45.38
CA ILE A 95 8.47 37.28 44.10
C ILE A 95 7.26 38.13 43.69
N TYR A 96 6.32 38.33 44.60
CA TYR A 96 5.06 39.02 44.31
C TYR A 96 5.20 40.54 44.30
N GLY A 97 6.08 41.12 45.11
CA GLY A 97 6.22 42.57 45.26
C GLY A 97 7.27 43.21 44.36
N GLU A 98 8.26 42.44 43.89
CA GLU A 98 9.43 43.02 43.20
C GLU A 98 9.78 42.30 41.88
N ILE A 99 9.83 40.97 41.89
CA ILE A 99 10.36 40.19 40.77
C ILE A 99 9.31 40.06 39.67
N ASP A 100 8.15 39.50 40.00
CA ASP A 100 7.06 39.19 39.06
C ASP A 100 5.96 40.26 39.06
N LEU A 101 6.08 41.31 39.88
CA LEU A 101 5.20 42.47 39.82
C LEU A 101 5.39 43.22 38.49
N LEU A 102 4.31 43.32 37.72
CA LEU A 102 4.27 44.02 36.44
C LEU A 102 3.75 45.44 36.61
N ASN A 103 3.93 46.27 35.58
CA ASN A 103 3.41 47.63 35.53
C ASN A 103 1.91 47.68 35.82
N GLY A 104 1.50 48.68 36.61
CA GLY A 104 0.10 48.79 37.07
C GLY A 104 -0.24 47.79 38.18
N ASP A 105 0.76 47.42 38.99
CA ASP A 105 0.58 46.68 40.24
C ASP A 105 -0.17 45.36 40.04
N SER A 106 0.32 44.56 39.08
CA SER A 106 -0.34 43.34 38.65
C SER A 106 0.55 42.10 38.64
N LEU A 107 -0.04 40.95 38.96
CA LEU A 107 0.57 39.63 38.92
C LEU A 107 -0.16 38.75 37.91
N ILE A 108 0.60 37.94 37.15
CA ILE A 108 0.06 36.98 36.20
C ILE A 108 0.36 35.57 36.69
N CYS A 109 -0.69 34.76 36.82
CA CYS A 109 -0.56 33.35 37.21
C CYS A 109 0.12 32.54 36.12
N VAL A 110 1.10 31.73 36.52
CA VAL A 110 2.01 31.00 35.64
C VAL A 110 1.29 30.01 34.72
N TYR A 111 0.29 29.29 35.23
CA TYR A 111 -0.42 28.26 34.45
C TYR A 111 -1.77 28.71 33.90
N SER A 112 -2.52 29.57 34.58
CA SER A 112 -3.82 30.00 34.06
C SER A 112 -3.77 31.30 33.26
N GLY A 113 -2.74 32.13 33.43
CA GLY A 113 -2.72 33.48 32.88
C GLY A 113 -3.60 34.48 33.59
N TRP A 114 -4.24 34.07 34.69
CA TRP A 114 -5.08 34.97 35.46
C TRP A 114 -4.27 36.14 35.97
N THR A 115 -4.74 37.36 35.66
CA THR A 115 -4.10 38.59 36.09
C THR A 115 -4.85 39.20 37.26
N ILE A 116 -4.17 39.39 38.39
CA ILE A 116 -4.69 40.13 39.55
C ILE A 116 -4.03 41.51 39.58
N ARG A 117 -4.78 42.55 39.98
CA ARG A 117 -4.38 43.96 39.91
C ARG A 117 -4.67 44.67 41.24
N ASN A 118 -4.17 45.90 41.36
CA ASN A 118 -4.39 46.76 42.52
C ASN A 118 -3.77 46.18 43.80
N PHE A 119 -2.51 45.78 43.68
CA PHE A 119 -1.67 45.41 44.80
C PHE A 119 -1.81 46.39 45.98
N SER A 120 -1.95 45.87 47.21
CA SER A 120 -2.02 46.70 48.42
C SER A 120 -1.55 45.94 49.65
N GLY A 121 -0.68 46.57 50.45
CA GLY A 121 -0.20 46.01 51.71
C GLY A 121 0.96 45.03 51.55
N ASP A 122 0.99 44.01 52.41
CA ASP A 122 2.01 42.96 52.42
C ASP A 122 1.82 41.99 51.23
N PRO A 123 2.85 41.70 50.41
CA PRO A 123 2.63 41.01 49.16
C PRO A 123 2.12 39.58 49.27
N SER A 124 2.72 38.75 50.14
CA SER A 124 2.28 37.36 50.31
C SER A 124 0.92 37.25 50.97
N THR A 125 0.61 38.15 51.92
CA THR A 125 -0.73 38.24 52.53
C THR A 125 -1.78 38.65 51.51
N TRP A 126 -1.50 39.68 50.70
CA TRP A 126 -2.39 40.15 49.65
C TRP A 126 -2.62 39.09 48.56
N ALA A 127 -1.56 38.44 48.11
CA ALA A 127 -1.64 37.35 47.13
C ALA A 127 -2.53 36.22 47.64
N ASN A 128 -2.31 35.77 48.89
CA ASN A 128 -3.11 34.72 49.51
C ASN A 128 -4.59 35.12 49.66
N ALA A 129 -4.88 36.38 49.97
CA ALA A 129 -6.25 36.89 50.04
C ALA A 129 -6.96 36.99 48.68
N ASN A 130 -6.22 36.85 47.58
CA ASN A 130 -6.72 36.86 46.21
C ASN A 130 -6.49 35.50 45.51
N ASP A 131 -6.47 34.41 46.28
CA ASP A 131 -6.33 33.04 45.79
C ASP A 131 -5.04 32.73 45.03
N ILE A 132 -3.95 33.44 45.36
CA ILE A 132 -2.61 33.22 44.80
C ILE A 132 -1.68 32.58 45.82
N ASN A 133 -1.05 31.48 45.43
CA ASN A 133 0.00 30.83 46.20
C ASN A 133 1.25 30.60 45.33
N PRO A 134 2.39 30.18 45.90
CA PRO A 134 3.60 29.94 45.12
C PRO A 134 3.52 28.57 44.44
N GLU A 135 3.68 28.57 43.12
CA GLU A 135 3.93 27.36 42.35
C GLU A 135 5.37 26.93 42.59
N HIS A 136 5.54 25.70 43.07
CA HIS A 136 6.84 25.03 43.10
C HIS A 136 6.99 24.19 41.83
N THR A 137 7.60 24.75 40.78
CA THR A 137 7.70 24.07 39.48
C THR A 137 8.39 22.70 39.60
N TRP A 138 9.33 22.57 40.52
CA TRP A 138 9.71 21.26 41.07
C TRP A 138 8.85 21.01 42.32
N PRO A 139 8.00 19.97 42.39
CA PRO A 139 7.06 19.82 43.49
C PRO A 139 7.73 19.84 44.86
N GLU A 140 7.19 20.62 45.80
CA GLU A 140 7.74 20.76 47.15
C GLU A 140 7.85 19.41 47.88
N SER A 141 6.86 18.54 47.69
CA SER A 141 6.80 17.17 48.23
C SER A 141 7.97 16.27 47.80
N LEU A 142 8.69 16.64 46.72
CA LEU A 142 9.82 15.91 46.15
C LEU A 142 11.17 16.59 46.43
N LEU A 143 11.17 17.64 47.27
CA LEU A 143 12.38 18.34 47.70
C LEU A 143 12.76 17.94 49.14
N ASP A 144 14.05 17.87 49.40
CA ASP A 144 14.61 17.45 50.70
C ASP A 144 15.41 18.54 51.41
N SER A 145 15.35 19.76 50.88
CA SER A 145 16.10 20.91 51.37
C SER A 145 15.19 22.13 51.41
N THR A 146 15.09 22.76 52.57
CA THR A 146 14.38 24.04 52.74
C THR A 146 14.94 25.14 51.83
N LYS A 147 16.22 25.09 51.49
CA LYS A 147 16.80 26.05 50.53
C LYS A 147 16.38 25.76 49.09
N ALA A 148 16.06 24.50 48.76
CA ALA A 148 15.53 24.16 47.45
C ALA A 148 14.09 24.65 47.32
N THR A 149 13.26 24.46 48.35
CA THR A 149 11.87 24.98 48.36
C THR A 149 11.85 26.51 48.27
N GLN A 150 12.83 27.19 48.85
CA GLN A 150 12.96 28.65 48.83
C GLN A 150 13.73 29.22 47.61
N ASP A 151 14.08 28.41 46.60
CA ASP A 151 14.83 28.89 45.43
C ASP A 151 13.91 29.61 44.43
N MET A 152 13.96 30.94 44.33
CA MET A 152 13.03 31.72 43.51
C MET A 152 13.19 31.50 41.99
N GLN A 153 14.22 30.78 41.52
CA GLN A 153 14.37 30.42 40.10
C GLN A 153 13.32 29.40 39.62
N HIS A 154 12.60 28.73 40.53
CA HIS A 154 11.53 27.77 40.21
C HIS A 154 10.17 28.09 40.84
N LEU A 155 10.08 29.21 41.56
CA LEU A 155 8.85 29.66 42.21
C LEU A 155 8.13 30.67 41.33
N PHE A 156 6.82 30.54 41.16
CA PHE A 156 6.03 31.48 40.36
C PHE A 156 4.67 31.77 41.02
N PRO A 157 4.03 32.93 40.77
CA PRO A 157 2.65 33.16 41.17
C PRO A 157 1.72 32.19 40.45
N THR A 158 0.83 31.53 41.17
CA THR A 158 -0.20 30.68 40.55
C THR A 158 -1.53 30.82 41.29
N GLU A 159 -2.61 30.62 40.53
CA GLU A 159 -3.96 30.50 41.06
C GLU A 159 -4.07 29.17 41.82
N MET A 160 -4.68 29.19 43.01
CA MET A 160 -4.71 28.07 43.96
C MET A 160 -5.41 26.82 43.39
N GLY A 161 -6.48 26.98 42.62
CA GLY A 161 -7.18 25.92 41.90
C GLY A 161 -6.27 25.21 40.90
N VAL A 162 -5.61 25.95 40.01
CA VAL A 162 -4.66 25.37 39.04
C VAL A 162 -3.47 24.72 39.73
N ASN A 163 -2.95 25.31 40.82
CA ASN A 163 -1.89 24.67 41.60
C ASN A 163 -2.37 23.34 42.20
N SER A 164 -3.61 23.28 42.67
CA SER A 164 -4.23 22.05 43.19
C SER A 164 -4.35 20.98 42.10
N TYR A 165 -4.77 21.36 40.88
CA TYR A 165 -4.81 20.44 39.73
C TYR A 165 -3.41 19.98 39.29
N ARG A 166 -2.41 20.87 39.33
CA ARG A 166 -1.02 20.56 39.01
C ARG A 166 -0.41 19.58 39.99
N SER A 167 -0.70 19.71 41.29
CA SER A 167 -0.27 18.78 42.35
C SER A 167 1.26 18.49 42.28
N SER A 168 1.65 17.22 42.29
CA SER A 168 3.02 16.75 42.01
C SER A 168 3.11 15.98 40.68
N LEU A 169 2.19 16.26 39.76
CA LEU A 169 2.14 15.54 38.48
C LEU A 169 3.37 15.85 37.63
N PRO A 170 3.95 14.85 36.94
CA PRO A 170 5.00 15.11 35.96
C PRO A 170 4.46 15.96 34.80
N PHE A 171 5.32 16.82 34.26
CA PHE A 171 4.96 17.59 33.08
C PHE A 171 4.95 16.71 31.82
N GLY A 172 4.08 17.03 30.88
CA GLY A 172 4.11 16.44 29.53
C GLY A 172 3.00 16.97 28.65
N GLU A 173 3.04 16.59 27.37
CA GLU A 173 1.92 16.81 26.46
C GLU A 173 0.72 15.96 26.92
N VAL A 174 -0.45 16.57 26.90
CA VAL A 174 -1.75 16.01 27.20
C VAL A 174 -2.54 16.05 25.89
N PRO A 175 -2.94 14.90 25.33
CA PRO A 175 -3.84 14.92 24.19
C PRO A 175 -5.17 15.58 24.57
N ASP A 176 -5.69 16.50 23.76
CA ASP A 176 -6.90 17.28 24.08
C ASP A 176 -8.08 16.41 24.51
N ALA A 177 -8.27 15.27 23.84
CA ALA A 177 -9.35 14.31 24.11
C ALA A 177 -9.19 13.58 25.46
N SER A 178 -8.00 13.63 26.06
CA SER A 178 -7.65 13.01 27.33
C SER A 178 -7.59 14.01 28.49
N ALA A 179 -7.55 15.32 28.20
CA ALA A 179 -7.57 16.36 29.21
C ALA A 179 -8.86 16.29 30.04
N THR A 180 -8.72 16.12 31.34
CA THR A 180 -9.86 16.09 32.28
C THR A 180 -10.18 17.46 32.85
N THR A 181 -9.22 18.39 32.81
CA THR A 181 -9.39 19.75 33.30
C THR A 181 -8.57 20.71 32.47
N TRP A 182 -9.23 21.76 32.00
CA TRP A 182 -8.68 22.90 31.28
C TRP A 182 -8.78 24.11 32.18
N SER A 183 -7.68 24.84 32.38
CA SER A 183 -7.66 26.05 33.20
C SER A 183 -7.10 27.26 32.46
N ARG A 184 -7.84 28.37 32.46
CA ARG A 184 -7.42 29.67 31.92
C ARG A 184 -8.12 30.79 32.67
N ASN A 185 -7.40 31.87 32.96
CA ASN A 185 -7.84 32.90 33.89
C ASN A 185 -8.31 32.27 35.22
N ASN A 186 -9.44 32.69 35.76
CA ASN A 186 -10.06 32.07 36.93
C ASN A 186 -11.20 31.12 36.53
N VAL A 187 -11.01 30.36 35.45
CA VAL A 187 -12.00 29.42 34.91
C VAL A 187 -11.37 28.05 34.76
N HIS A 188 -12.10 27.04 35.23
CA HIS A 188 -11.75 25.62 35.09
C HIS A 188 -12.93 24.87 34.47
N GLN A 189 -12.67 24.02 33.48
CA GLN A 189 -13.71 23.27 32.79
C GLN A 189 -13.22 21.88 32.35
N SER A 190 -14.15 20.95 32.18
CA SER A 190 -13.84 19.61 31.66
C SER A 190 -14.02 19.50 30.14
N ALA A 191 -14.76 20.43 29.53
CA ALA A 191 -14.98 20.44 28.09
C ALA A 191 -13.77 21.06 27.37
N ILE A 192 -13.43 20.52 26.20
CA ILE A 192 -12.40 21.07 25.32
C ILE A 192 -12.78 22.52 24.96
N PRO A 193 -11.89 23.50 25.16
CA PRO A 193 -12.14 24.89 24.79
C PRO A 193 -12.38 25.06 23.29
N GLY A 194 -13.38 25.86 22.92
CA GLY A 194 -13.69 26.11 21.50
C GLY A 194 -12.72 27.06 20.78
N SER A 195 -11.79 27.71 21.48
CA SER A 195 -10.79 28.62 20.91
C SER A 195 -9.63 28.88 21.89
N ASN A 196 -8.51 29.37 21.35
CA ASN A 196 -7.29 29.73 22.09
C ASN A 196 -6.77 28.60 22.98
N ILE A 197 -6.77 27.36 22.46
CA ILE A 197 -6.45 26.15 23.22
C ILE A 197 -5.06 26.24 23.87
N ASP A 198 -4.08 26.77 23.14
CA ASP A 198 -2.71 27.07 23.57
C ASP A 198 -2.58 27.99 24.80
N GLU A 199 -3.64 28.74 25.13
CA GLU A 199 -3.70 29.61 26.31
C GLU A 199 -4.27 28.93 27.56
N TRP A 200 -4.67 27.67 27.47
CA TRP A 200 -5.13 26.87 28.60
C TRP A 200 -4.01 25.96 29.11
N SER A 201 -3.97 25.72 30.41
CA SER A 201 -3.21 24.60 30.96
C SER A 201 -4.14 23.39 31.11
N GLU A 202 -3.57 22.19 30.99
CA GLU A 202 -4.32 20.94 30.94
C GLU A 202 -3.85 19.98 32.02
N THR A 203 -4.80 19.22 32.55
CA THR A 203 -4.53 18.13 33.47
C THR A 203 -5.13 16.86 32.91
N TRP A 204 -4.32 15.81 32.76
CA TRP A 204 -4.78 14.48 32.39
C TRP A 204 -4.95 13.64 33.65
N SER A 205 -6.10 13.81 34.30
CA SER A 205 -6.43 13.15 35.56
C SER A 205 -5.28 13.28 36.57
N ASN A 206 -4.93 12.21 37.27
CA ASN A 206 -3.82 12.18 38.22
C ASN A 206 -2.50 11.71 37.60
N THR A 207 -2.27 11.93 36.30
CA THR A 207 -1.09 11.36 35.60
C THR A 207 -0.12 12.39 35.06
N ARG A 208 -0.59 13.50 34.47
CA ARG A 208 0.25 14.51 33.79
C ARG A 208 -0.38 15.89 33.87
N PHE A 209 0.48 16.90 33.80
CA PHE A 209 0.08 18.30 33.69
C PHE A 209 0.80 18.96 32.50
N GLU A 210 0.05 19.69 31.69
CA GLU A 210 0.56 20.50 30.59
C GLU A 210 0.36 21.99 30.91
N PRO A 211 1.43 22.79 31.01
CA PRO A 211 1.29 24.23 31.15
C PRO A 211 0.93 24.86 29.79
N ARG A 212 0.38 26.07 29.81
CA ARG A 212 0.19 26.89 28.60
C ARG A 212 1.46 26.94 27.74
N GLU A 213 1.28 27.07 26.43
CA GLU A 213 2.38 27.13 25.46
C GLU A 213 3.47 28.14 25.84
N VAL A 214 3.04 29.34 26.27
CA VAL A 214 3.94 30.45 26.68
C VAL A 214 4.82 30.12 27.90
N GLN A 215 4.50 29.06 28.64
CA GLN A 215 5.16 28.65 29.88
C GLN A 215 6.01 27.37 29.72
N LYS A 216 5.82 26.58 28.65
CA LYS A 216 6.52 25.31 28.42
C LYS A 216 8.05 25.42 28.54
N GLY A 217 8.66 26.39 27.85
CA GLY A 217 10.11 26.61 27.90
C GLY A 217 10.63 27.03 29.28
N LYS A 218 9.90 27.91 29.97
CA LYS A 218 10.23 28.41 31.31
C LYS A 218 10.17 27.27 32.34
N THR A 219 9.12 26.46 32.27
CA THR A 219 8.97 25.24 33.05
C THR A 219 10.14 24.29 32.83
N ALA A 220 10.50 24.02 31.58
CA ALA A 220 11.65 23.16 31.26
C ALA A 220 12.95 23.66 31.89
N ARG A 221 13.29 24.94 31.71
CA ARG A 221 14.51 25.52 32.26
C ARG A 221 14.52 25.57 33.80
N ALA A 222 13.37 25.81 34.43
CA ALA A 222 13.23 25.75 35.89
C ALA A 222 13.43 24.33 36.43
N MET A 223 12.83 23.33 35.77
CA MET A 223 12.99 21.91 36.13
C MET A 223 14.43 21.43 36.01
N TYR A 224 15.09 21.69 34.87
CA TYR A 224 16.50 21.35 34.68
C TYR A 224 17.43 22.12 35.63
N TYR A 225 17.09 23.37 35.96
CA TYR A 225 17.80 24.14 36.99
C TYR A 225 17.74 23.44 38.36
N MET A 226 16.55 23.07 38.82
CA MET A 226 16.38 22.43 40.12
C MET A 226 17.11 21.09 40.21
N LEU A 227 16.96 20.24 39.18
CA LEU A 227 17.73 18.99 39.04
C LEU A 227 19.24 19.24 39.17
N THR A 228 19.74 20.27 38.50
CA THR A 228 21.18 20.57 38.45
C THR A 228 21.71 21.08 39.78
N MET A 229 21.06 22.09 40.37
CA MET A 229 21.58 22.79 41.54
C MET A 229 21.35 22.01 42.83
N TRP A 230 20.19 21.39 42.98
CA TRP A 230 19.78 20.81 44.26
C TRP A 230 20.02 19.32 44.35
N GLN A 231 20.17 18.63 43.22
CA GLN A 231 20.36 17.17 43.12
C GLN A 231 19.20 16.42 43.76
N ILE A 232 18.44 15.69 42.95
CA ILE A 232 17.27 14.98 43.46
C ILE A 232 17.68 13.59 43.96
N GLN A 233 16.98 13.12 44.97
CA GLN A 233 17.09 11.78 45.52
C GLN A 233 16.84 10.69 44.46
N ASP A 234 17.50 9.55 44.61
CA ASP A 234 17.39 8.38 43.72
C ASP A 234 15.93 7.89 43.56
N THR A 235 15.11 8.09 44.60
CA THR A 235 13.67 7.76 44.67
C THR A 235 12.79 8.53 43.68
N THR A 236 13.27 9.64 43.13
CA THR A 236 12.53 10.47 42.15
C THR A 236 12.95 10.22 40.70
N LEU A 237 13.93 9.33 40.48
CA LEU A 237 14.54 9.14 39.17
C LEU A 237 13.53 8.68 38.11
N ALA A 238 12.59 7.81 38.47
CA ALA A 238 11.52 7.36 37.56
C ALA A 238 10.55 8.51 37.19
N TRP A 239 10.15 9.30 38.19
CA TRP A 239 9.29 10.48 38.01
C TRP A 239 9.95 11.53 37.10
N TRP A 240 11.26 11.74 37.24
CA TRP A 240 12.04 12.62 36.37
C TRP A 240 12.23 12.04 34.95
N THR A 241 12.60 10.77 34.85
CA THR A 241 12.97 10.14 33.57
C THR A 241 11.78 10.12 32.61
N GLY A 242 10.55 10.00 33.11
CA GLY A 242 9.34 10.02 32.29
C GLY A 242 8.99 11.37 31.64
N GLN A 243 9.65 12.47 32.02
CA GLN A 243 9.36 13.83 31.50
C GLN A 243 10.59 14.54 30.91
N LYS A 244 11.81 14.06 31.17
CA LYS A 244 13.05 14.75 30.76
C LYS A 244 13.10 15.07 29.26
N ASP A 245 12.67 14.14 28.41
CA ASP A 245 12.75 14.28 26.95
C ASP A 245 11.73 15.30 26.45
N THR A 246 10.52 15.29 27.01
CA THR A 246 9.48 16.30 26.72
C THR A 246 9.93 17.68 27.15
N LEU A 247 10.49 17.82 28.37
CA LEU A 247 11.04 19.09 28.84
C LEU A 247 12.19 19.58 27.95
N TYR A 248 13.04 18.69 27.44
CA TYR A 248 14.08 19.08 26.48
C TYR A 248 13.50 19.57 25.14
N LYS A 249 12.45 18.91 24.63
CA LYS A 249 11.72 19.38 23.44
C LYS A 249 11.14 20.78 23.66
N TRP A 250 10.46 21.00 24.78
CA TRP A 250 9.92 22.31 25.15
C TRP A 250 10.99 23.39 25.26
N HIS A 251 12.14 23.07 25.84
CA HIS A 251 13.27 24.01 25.88
C HIS A 251 13.75 24.41 24.48
N CYS A 252 13.78 23.47 23.53
CA CYS A 252 14.19 23.74 22.15
C CYS A 252 13.12 24.54 21.37
N GLN A 253 11.84 24.21 21.56
CA GLN A 253 10.71 24.85 20.86
C GLN A 253 10.38 26.24 21.41
N HIS A 254 10.63 26.49 22.70
CA HIS A 254 10.33 27.74 23.39
C HIS A 254 11.61 28.33 24.03
N PRO A 255 12.47 28.99 23.23
CA PRO A 255 13.70 29.62 23.72
C PRO A 255 13.45 30.63 24.86
N ALA A 256 14.49 30.93 25.62
CA ALA A 256 14.42 31.95 26.65
C ALA A 256 14.10 33.32 26.04
N ASP A 257 13.11 34.00 26.61
CA ASP A 257 12.70 35.33 26.17
C ASP A 257 13.34 36.45 27.04
N ALA A 258 13.13 37.70 26.65
CA ALA A 258 13.67 38.86 27.37
C ALA A 258 13.08 39.00 28.79
N ALA A 259 11.83 38.59 29.01
CA ALA A 259 11.18 38.66 30.31
C ALA A 259 11.79 37.64 31.28
N GLU A 260 12.04 36.41 30.82
CA GLU A 260 12.71 35.36 31.57
C GLU A 260 14.16 35.72 31.90
N SER A 261 14.88 36.29 30.93
CA SER A 261 16.21 36.85 31.13
C SER A 261 16.20 37.94 32.19
N THR A 262 15.25 38.88 32.13
CA THR A 262 15.10 39.94 33.14
C THR A 262 14.81 39.35 34.52
N ARG A 263 13.88 38.39 34.60
CA ARG A 263 13.47 37.73 35.84
C ARG A 263 14.66 37.07 36.54
N THR A 264 15.48 36.31 35.82
CA THR A 264 16.61 35.60 36.46
C THR A 264 17.66 36.55 37.04
N TYR A 265 17.87 37.71 36.42
CA TYR A 265 18.76 38.75 36.97
C TYR A 265 18.12 39.52 38.13
N LYS A 266 16.79 39.67 38.18
CA LYS A 266 16.09 40.20 39.38
C LYS A 266 16.19 39.23 40.56
N VAL A 267 16.10 37.92 40.32
CA VAL A 267 16.25 36.89 41.37
C VAL A 267 17.68 36.88 41.95
N ALA A 268 18.70 37.02 41.10
CA ALA A 268 20.09 36.76 41.45
C ALA A 268 20.59 37.48 42.72
N PRO A 269 20.36 38.79 42.96
CA PRO A 269 20.78 39.50 44.17
C PRO A 269 20.31 38.85 45.48
N HIS A 270 19.12 38.24 45.49
CA HIS A 270 18.57 37.58 46.66
C HIS A 270 19.19 36.19 46.89
N GLN A 271 19.78 35.59 45.84
CA GLN A 271 20.31 34.23 45.85
C GLN A 271 21.80 34.16 45.48
N SER A 272 22.62 34.92 46.21
CA SER A 272 24.10 34.90 46.08
C SER A 272 24.62 35.34 44.70
N ASN A 273 23.89 36.24 44.03
CA ASN A 273 24.14 36.69 42.65
C ASN A 273 24.16 35.54 41.64
N LYS A 274 23.34 34.51 41.85
CA LYS A 274 23.24 33.34 40.95
C LYS A 274 22.00 33.43 40.08
N ILE A 275 22.23 33.48 38.77
CA ILE A 275 21.20 33.32 37.74
C ILE A 275 20.93 31.83 37.48
N ASN A 276 19.82 31.53 36.81
CA ASN A 276 19.61 30.23 36.18
C ASN A 276 20.41 30.19 34.86
N PRO A 277 21.49 29.38 34.77
CA PRO A 277 22.38 29.37 33.61
C PRO A 277 21.70 28.83 32.34
N PHE A 278 20.63 28.04 32.46
CA PHE A 278 19.90 27.47 31.30
C PHE A 278 19.11 28.52 30.52
N ILE A 279 18.88 29.70 31.12
CA ILE A 279 18.31 30.88 30.45
C ILE A 279 19.41 31.60 29.65
N ALA A 280 20.63 31.67 30.19
CA ALA A 280 21.75 32.39 29.59
C ALA A 280 22.46 31.61 28.47
N ASP A 281 22.49 30.29 28.56
CA ASP A 281 23.07 29.40 27.55
C ASP A 281 22.12 28.22 27.28
N SER A 282 21.40 28.32 26.16
CA SER A 282 20.44 27.31 25.73
C SER A 282 21.08 25.96 25.38
N THR A 283 22.40 25.89 25.19
CA THR A 283 23.10 24.64 24.85
C THR A 283 23.30 23.73 26.08
N LEU A 284 23.18 24.27 27.28
CA LEU A 284 23.55 23.58 28.50
C LEU A 284 22.71 22.34 28.79
N ILE A 285 21.39 22.36 28.54
CA ILE A 285 20.53 21.19 28.79
C ILE A 285 20.99 20.02 27.92
N ARG A 286 21.18 20.25 26.61
CA ARG A 286 21.71 19.22 25.70
C ARG A 286 23.06 18.71 26.19
N ARG A 287 24.00 19.61 26.44
CA ARG A 287 25.38 19.24 26.80
C ARG A 287 25.46 18.50 28.13
N ALA A 288 24.60 18.83 29.10
CA ALA A 288 24.60 18.24 30.43
C ALA A 288 23.86 16.90 30.49
N TYR A 289 22.73 16.78 29.78
CA TYR A 289 21.79 15.66 29.96
C TYR A 289 21.59 14.79 28.70
N PHE A 290 22.02 15.27 27.53
CA PHE A 290 21.92 14.58 26.25
C PHE A 290 23.25 14.58 25.48
N PRO A 291 24.36 14.13 26.09
CA PRO A 291 25.68 14.19 25.47
C PRO A 291 25.82 13.30 24.23
N SER A 292 24.94 12.32 24.05
CA SER A 292 24.87 11.49 22.84
C SER A 292 24.23 12.21 21.64
N ILE A 293 23.52 13.32 21.86
CA ILE A 293 22.96 14.12 20.76
C ILE A 293 24.09 14.95 20.13
N PRO A 294 24.36 14.81 18.82
CA PRO A 294 25.37 15.58 18.12
C PRO A 294 25.16 17.09 18.24
N THR A 295 26.24 17.87 18.31
CA THR A 295 26.16 19.33 18.40
C THR A 295 25.91 20.00 17.06
N ASN A 296 26.32 19.35 15.97
CA ASN A 296 25.95 19.73 14.61
C ASN A 296 24.65 19.03 14.21
N THR A 297 23.97 19.57 13.20
CA THR A 297 22.81 18.89 12.64
C THR A 297 23.23 17.53 12.07
N GLN A 298 22.53 16.46 12.42
CA GLN A 298 22.77 15.13 11.83
C GLN A 298 21.51 14.56 11.20
N VAL A 299 21.67 13.87 10.07
CA VAL A 299 20.62 13.09 9.42
C VAL A 299 21.03 11.62 9.37
N ASN A 300 20.11 10.73 9.73
CA ASN A 300 20.32 9.29 9.78
C ASN A 300 19.09 8.55 9.26
N VAL A 301 19.28 7.36 8.70
CA VAL A 301 18.16 6.45 8.43
C VAL A 301 17.55 5.99 9.76
N ALA A 302 16.23 5.79 9.81
CA ALA A 302 15.53 5.42 11.03
C ALA A 302 15.79 3.96 11.46
N SER A 303 16.09 3.10 10.48
CA SER A 303 16.56 1.73 10.67
C SER A 303 17.64 1.42 9.63
N ALA A 304 18.42 0.36 9.85
CA ALA A 304 19.47 -0.05 8.91
C ALA A 304 18.96 -1.00 7.81
N ALA A 305 17.81 -1.64 8.02
CA ALA A 305 17.23 -2.58 7.06
C ALA A 305 15.72 -2.79 7.24
N ALA A 306 15.08 -3.35 6.21
CA ALA A 306 13.74 -3.92 6.25
C ALA A 306 13.60 -5.03 5.20
N ALA A 307 12.56 -5.86 5.31
CA ALA A 307 12.21 -6.88 4.33
C ALA A 307 10.74 -6.76 3.93
N TYR A 308 10.46 -6.89 2.64
CA TYR A 308 9.12 -6.80 2.04
C TYR A 308 9.00 -7.81 0.91
N GLY A 309 7.81 -8.34 0.67
CA GLY A 309 7.54 -9.10 -0.54
C GLY A 309 7.48 -8.18 -1.76
N GLU A 310 7.82 -8.70 -2.94
CA GLU A 310 7.74 -7.94 -4.20
C GLU A 310 6.32 -7.41 -4.51
N ALA A 311 5.26 -8.14 -4.12
CA ALA A 311 3.86 -7.69 -4.20
C ALA A 311 3.47 -6.56 -3.21
N ALA A 312 4.40 -6.03 -2.41
CA ALA A 312 4.11 -4.95 -1.47
C ALA A 312 3.78 -3.60 -2.17
N GLY A 313 4.17 -3.44 -3.44
CA GLY A 313 3.92 -2.27 -4.27
C GLY A 313 4.73 -1.03 -3.90
N SER A 314 4.85 -0.67 -2.62
CA SER A 314 5.76 0.40 -2.19
C SER A 314 6.18 0.28 -0.72
N PHE A 315 7.35 0.83 -0.40
CA PHE A 315 7.79 1.05 0.98
C PHE A 315 8.28 2.49 1.18
N SER A 316 8.29 2.95 2.45
CA SER A 316 8.79 4.27 2.83
C SER A 316 10.08 4.15 3.64
N LEU A 317 11.18 4.66 3.10
CA LEU A 317 12.46 4.79 3.81
C LEU A 317 12.44 6.06 4.66
N THR A 318 12.33 5.90 5.98
CA THR A 318 12.30 7.03 6.93
C THR A 318 13.70 7.51 7.31
N VAL A 319 13.87 8.83 7.33
CA VAL A 319 15.08 9.55 7.73
C VAL A 319 14.77 10.49 8.88
N ASN A 320 15.58 10.44 9.93
CA ASN A 320 15.48 11.26 11.12
C ASN A 320 16.50 12.41 11.07
N ILE A 321 16.17 13.52 11.72
CA ILE A 321 17.07 14.65 11.95
C ILE A 321 17.32 14.86 13.45
N TYR A 322 18.58 15.13 13.79
CA TYR A 322 19.04 15.46 15.15
C TYR A 322 19.64 16.85 15.15
N SER A 323 19.39 17.61 16.22
CA SER A 323 19.84 19.00 16.36
C SER A 323 19.51 19.85 15.11
N PRO A 324 18.22 19.94 14.70
CA PRO A 324 17.84 20.77 13.56
C PRO A 324 18.18 22.23 13.86
N SER A 325 18.68 22.95 12.85
CA SER A 325 18.93 24.38 13.00
C SER A 325 17.60 25.12 13.10
N PRO A 326 17.42 26.04 14.08
CA PRO A 326 16.19 26.82 14.21
C PRO A 326 15.98 27.80 13.05
N SER A 327 17.02 28.14 12.29
CA SER A 327 16.96 29.15 11.23
C SER A 327 17.27 28.61 9.83
N ASN A 328 17.90 27.44 9.73
CA ASN A 328 18.34 26.89 8.45
C ASN A 328 17.69 25.54 8.21
N ALA A 329 16.96 25.41 7.10
CA ALA A 329 16.48 24.11 6.64
C ALA A 329 17.67 23.17 6.37
N THR A 330 17.43 21.86 6.48
CA THR A 330 18.42 20.82 6.18
C THR A 330 17.90 19.98 5.02
N SER A 331 18.72 19.79 3.98
CA SER A 331 18.40 18.87 2.89
C SER A 331 19.35 17.68 2.91
N VAL A 332 18.87 16.52 2.49
CA VAL A 332 19.66 15.31 2.31
C VAL A 332 19.08 14.50 1.15
N GLN A 333 19.94 13.86 0.37
CA GLN A 333 19.52 12.97 -0.71
C GLN A 333 19.52 11.52 -0.24
N VAL A 334 18.47 10.80 -0.60
CA VAL A 334 18.43 9.33 -0.54
C VAL A 334 18.78 8.85 -1.95
N VAL A 335 19.93 8.19 -2.06
CA VAL A 335 20.43 7.67 -3.34
C VAL A 335 20.38 6.15 -3.32
N LEU A 336 20.01 5.57 -4.46
CA LEU A 336 20.21 4.15 -4.71
C LEU A 336 21.71 3.90 -4.89
N ALA A 337 22.27 2.96 -4.14
CA ALA A 337 23.70 2.71 -4.03
C ALA A 337 24.11 1.29 -4.47
N GLY A 338 23.23 0.58 -5.18
CA GLY A 338 23.42 -0.77 -5.67
C GLY A 338 22.71 -1.81 -4.81
N GLY A 339 23.09 -3.08 -4.95
CA GLY A 339 22.42 -4.21 -4.31
C GLY A 339 22.85 -5.53 -4.93
N SER A 340 22.38 -6.64 -4.38
CA SER A 340 22.45 -7.95 -5.07
C SER A 340 21.29 -8.15 -6.04
N GLY A 341 20.22 -7.35 -5.90
CA GLY A 341 19.02 -7.52 -6.70
C GLY A 341 19.09 -6.96 -8.11
N ASP A 342 18.25 -7.49 -8.98
CA ASP A 342 18.00 -6.91 -10.29
C ASP A 342 17.54 -5.46 -10.08
N ALA A 343 18.08 -4.56 -10.88
CA ALA A 343 17.61 -3.19 -10.87
C ALA A 343 16.15 -3.11 -11.34
N ALA A 344 15.55 -4.19 -11.86
CA ALA A 344 14.17 -4.30 -12.31
C ALA A 344 13.13 -3.94 -11.23
N ASP A 345 13.19 -4.55 -10.04
CA ASP A 345 12.21 -4.41 -8.95
C ASP A 345 12.08 -2.99 -8.41
N VAL A 346 13.14 -2.21 -8.56
CA VAL A 346 13.22 -0.81 -8.12
C VAL A 346 13.63 0.12 -9.27
N SER A 347 13.45 -0.31 -10.52
CA SER A 347 13.95 0.36 -11.73
C SER A 347 13.45 1.79 -11.91
N GLY A 348 12.26 2.08 -11.36
CA GLY A 348 11.66 3.42 -11.35
C GLY A 348 12.24 4.37 -10.30
N TYR A 349 13.13 3.92 -9.41
CA TYR A 349 13.64 4.76 -8.34
C TYR A 349 14.61 5.83 -8.87
N THR A 350 14.26 7.09 -8.60
CA THR A 350 15.15 8.23 -8.82
C THR A 350 15.60 8.82 -7.49
N THR A 351 16.78 9.45 -7.47
CA THR A 351 17.30 10.08 -6.25
C THR A 351 16.29 11.10 -5.71
N GLN A 352 15.89 10.93 -4.45
CA GLN A 352 14.95 11.81 -3.79
C GLN A 352 15.68 12.74 -2.83
N THR A 353 15.28 14.02 -2.83
CA THR A 353 15.79 15.01 -1.88
C THR A 353 14.76 15.21 -0.77
N LEU A 354 15.14 14.87 0.45
CA LEU A 354 14.35 15.12 1.65
C LEU A 354 14.73 16.48 2.22
N THR A 355 13.74 17.27 2.60
CA THR A 355 13.94 18.59 3.21
C THR A 355 13.29 18.63 4.58
N PHE A 356 14.10 18.89 5.61
CA PHE A 356 13.66 19.19 6.95
C PHE A 356 13.56 20.72 7.09
N PRO A 357 12.36 21.29 7.30
CA PRO A 357 12.21 22.72 7.56
C PRO A 357 13.04 23.19 8.77
N ALA A 358 13.42 24.47 8.78
CA ALA A 358 14.12 25.06 9.92
C ALA A 358 13.33 24.83 11.22
N GLY A 359 14.02 24.40 12.28
CA GLY A 359 13.45 24.08 13.59
C GLY A 359 12.65 22.78 13.65
N SER A 360 12.37 22.11 12.53
CA SER A 360 11.60 20.87 12.51
C SER A 360 12.43 19.67 12.92
N SER A 361 11.90 18.87 13.84
CA SER A 361 12.40 17.53 14.18
C SER A 361 11.53 16.40 13.61
N ALA A 362 10.57 16.73 12.73
CA ALA A 362 9.69 15.73 12.13
C ALA A 362 10.48 14.86 11.14
N PRO A 363 10.37 13.51 11.21
CA PRO A 363 10.97 12.62 10.22
C PRO A 363 10.49 12.94 8.79
N GLN A 364 11.33 12.61 7.81
CA GLN A 364 10.99 12.69 6.38
C GLN A 364 11.17 11.30 5.76
N SER A 365 10.43 10.98 4.70
CA SER A 365 10.51 9.67 4.06
C SER A 365 10.73 9.78 2.56
N ALA A 366 11.55 8.89 2.01
CA ALA A 366 11.63 8.64 0.58
C ALA A 366 10.75 7.44 0.23
N THR A 367 9.94 7.53 -0.82
CA THR A 367 9.08 6.43 -1.27
C THR A 367 9.83 5.58 -2.29
N VAL A 368 9.81 4.28 -2.14
CA VAL A 368 10.34 3.35 -3.14
C VAL A 368 9.20 2.47 -3.60
N THR A 369 8.97 2.46 -4.91
CA THR A 369 8.04 1.51 -5.55
C THR A 369 8.76 0.19 -5.72
N ILE A 370 8.06 -0.90 -5.39
CA ILE A 370 8.50 -2.27 -5.65
C ILE A 370 7.60 -2.81 -6.75
N TYR A 371 8.21 -3.32 -7.83
CA TYR A 371 7.50 -3.95 -8.93
C TYR A 371 7.38 -5.44 -8.66
N ASP A 372 6.17 -5.95 -8.86
CA ASP A 372 5.81 -7.36 -8.78
C ASP A 372 5.79 -7.90 -10.22
N ASP A 373 6.42 -9.04 -10.49
CA ASP A 373 6.37 -9.66 -11.79
C ASP A 373 5.90 -11.13 -11.79
N ALA A 374 6.43 -11.98 -12.67
CA ALA A 374 6.04 -13.39 -12.79
C ALA A 374 7.27 -14.31 -12.94
N LEU A 375 8.47 -13.75 -12.74
CA LEU A 375 9.74 -14.43 -12.84
C LEU A 375 10.12 -14.92 -11.44
N MET A 376 10.32 -16.23 -11.31
CA MET A 376 10.81 -16.77 -10.05
C MET A 376 12.27 -16.34 -9.80
N GLU A 377 12.47 -15.63 -8.71
CA GLU A 377 13.78 -15.14 -8.27
C GLU A 377 14.17 -15.68 -6.89
N THR A 378 15.37 -15.33 -6.43
CA THR A 378 15.78 -15.58 -5.03
C THR A 378 15.68 -14.28 -4.26
N ALA A 379 15.47 -14.31 -2.94
CA ALA A 379 15.43 -13.07 -2.16
C ALA A 379 16.63 -12.15 -2.42
N GLU A 380 16.33 -10.89 -2.73
CA GLU A 380 17.29 -9.93 -3.24
C GLU A 380 17.53 -8.78 -2.27
N THR A 381 18.58 -7.99 -2.51
CA THR A 381 18.86 -6.82 -1.67
C THR A 381 19.08 -5.56 -2.50
N VAL A 382 18.50 -4.46 -2.03
CA VAL A 382 18.65 -3.11 -2.59
C VAL A 382 19.17 -2.17 -1.50
N VAL A 383 20.27 -1.47 -1.76
CA VAL A 383 20.97 -0.63 -0.80
C VAL A 383 20.76 0.85 -1.13
N PHE A 384 20.30 1.61 -0.14
CA PHE A 384 20.15 3.06 -0.20
C PHE A 384 21.18 3.74 0.70
N LYS A 385 21.64 4.92 0.30
CA LYS A 385 22.57 5.74 1.10
C LYS A 385 22.13 7.18 1.20
N LEU A 386 22.40 7.79 2.34
CA LEU A 386 22.32 9.24 2.48
C LEU A 386 23.54 9.91 1.83
N ARG A 387 23.29 10.97 1.06
CA ARG A 387 24.31 11.77 0.36
C ARG A 387 23.94 13.25 0.37
N ASN A 388 24.94 14.09 0.05
CA ASN A 388 24.75 15.51 -0.27
C ASN A 388 23.93 16.26 0.78
N VAL A 389 24.19 15.99 2.06
CA VAL A 389 23.57 16.75 3.15
C VAL A 389 24.05 18.19 3.11
N SER A 390 23.13 19.13 3.29
CA SER A 390 23.46 20.56 3.33
C SER A 390 22.51 21.34 4.24
N GLY A 391 22.89 22.56 4.57
CA GLY A 391 22.11 23.43 5.46
C GLY A 391 22.30 23.09 6.94
N GLY A 392 21.25 23.27 7.73
CA GLY A 392 21.28 23.05 9.18
C GLY A 392 22.36 23.87 9.90
N SER A 393 22.83 23.34 11.02
CA SER A 393 23.96 23.86 11.81
C SER A 393 25.20 23.02 11.49
N SER A 394 25.80 23.26 10.32
CA SER A 394 26.88 22.43 9.74
C SER A 394 26.44 20.97 9.61
N ALA A 395 25.36 20.75 8.86
CA ALA A 395 24.74 19.44 8.76
C ALA A 395 25.71 18.38 8.25
N ALA A 396 25.65 17.20 8.86
CA ALA A 396 26.42 16.03 8.51
C ALA A 396 25.51 14.80 8.45
N ILE A 397 25.93 13.79 7.69
CA ILE A 397 25.33 12.45 7.76
C ILE A 397 25.96 11.75 8.95
N GLY A 398 25.15 11.16 9.84
CA GLY A 398 25.68 10.42 10.97
C GLY A 398 26.20 9.03 10.59
N SER A 399 26.47 8.19 11.59
CA SER A 399 27.00 6.83 11.38
C SER A 399 26.02 5.94 10.60
N ASP A 400 24.72 6.17 10.79
CA ASP A 400 23.64 5.35 10.26
C ASP A 400 23.14 5.99 8.96
N SER A 401 23.91 5.77 7.90
CA SER A 401 23.69 6.38 6.58
C SER A 401 23.23 5.40 5.51
N VAL A 402 23.22 4.11 5.81
CA VAL A 402 23.00 3.03 4.86
C VAL A 402 21.76 2.26 5.28
N PHE A 403 20.86 2.04 4.33
CA PHE A 403 19.68 1.22 4.50
C PHE A 403 19.69 0.08 3.48
N THR A 404 19.39 -1.14 3.92
CA THR A 404 19.28 -2.31 3.04
C THR A 404 17.84 -2.81 3.05
N LEU A 405 17.19 -2.77 1.90
CA LEU A 405 15.92 -3.44 1.67
C LEU A 405 16.21 -4.87 1.20
N THR A 406 15.53 -5.85 1.79
CA THR A 406 15.41 -7.19 1.22
C THR A 406 14.04 -7.31 0.53
N ILE A 407 14.05 -7.82 -0.70
CA ILE A 407 12.84 -8.10 -1.48
C ILE A 407 12.69 -9.62 -1.54
N ASP A 408 11.58 -10.12 -1.02
CA ASP A 408 11.26 -11.55 -1.03
C ASP A 408 10.33 -11.86 -2.22
N ASP A 409 10.81 -12.74 -3.11
CA ASP A 409 10.07 -13.31 -4.25
C ASP A 409 8.81 -14.04 -3.77
N ASN A 410 7.70 -13.85 -4.49
CA ASN A 410 6.40 -14.44 -4.24
C ASN A 410 5.97 -15.40 -5.35
N ASP A 411 6.72 -15.46 -6.44
CA ASP A 411 6.45 -16.31 -7.56
C ASP A 411 6.74 -17.79 -7.32
N THR A 412 6.16 -18.63 -8.17
CA THR A 412 6.35 -20.08 -8.14
C THR A 412 6.84 -20.57 -9.49
N PRO A 413 7.70 -21.61 -9.54
CA PRO A 413 8.25 -22.08 -10.80
C PRO A 413 7.15 -22.60 -11.73
N ALA A 414 7.14 -22.13 -12.98
CA ALA A 414 6.32 -22.71 -14.03
C ALA A 414 6.68 -24.20 -14.22
N SER A 415 5.65 -25.06 -14.24
CA SER A 415 5.83 -26.51 -14.41
C SER A 415 5.80 -26.89 -15.89
N THR A 416 6.75 -27.71 -16.33
CA THR A 416 6.80 -28.17 -17.72
C THR A 416 5.55 -29.00 -18.10
N MET A 417 4.88 -28.67 -19.19
CA MET A 417 3.67 -29.37 -19.65
C MET A 417 3.84 -29.98 -21.04
N VAL A 418 3.42 -31.23 -21.22
CA VAL A 418 3.45 -31.93 -22.52
C VAL A 418 2.02 -32.21 -22.98
N SER A 419 1.68 -31.89 -24.23
CA SER A 419 0.33 -32.06 -24.80
C SER A 419 0.37 -32.47 -26.26
N PHE A 420 -0.72 -33.01 -26.78
CA PHE A 420 -0.89 -33.17 -28.23
C PHE A 420 -1.24 -31.82 -28.88
N SER A 421 -0.85 -31.62 -30.14
CA SER A 421 -1.21 -30.43 -30.92
C SER A 421 -1.23 -30.72 -32.43
N PRO A 422 -2.39 -30.90 -33.08
CA PRO A 422 -3.74 -30.90 -32.49
C PRO A 422 -4.02 -32.13 -31.62
N ALA A 423 -5.13 -32.13 -30.89
CA ALA A 423 -5.59 -33.25 -30.04
C ALA A 423 -6.51 -34.25 -30.77
N SER A 424 -6.72 -34.09 -32.07
CA SER A 424 -7.45 -35.05 -32.89
C SER A 424 -7.04 -34.99 -34.35
N GLY A 425 -7.49 -35.98 -35.11
CA GLY A 425 -7.38 -36.00 -36.56
C GLY A 425 -8.31 -37.02 -37.17
N ASP A 426 -8.67 -36.80 -38.43
CA ASP A 426 -9.51 -37.70 -39.21
C ASP A 426 -8.71 -38.17 -40.43
N LYS A 427 -8.73 -39.49 -40.67
CA LYS A 427 -8.07 -40.16 -41.78
C LYS A 427 -8.97 -41.25 -42.36
N ALA A 428 -8.67 -41.71 -43.55
CA ALA A 428 -9.29 -42.91 -44.13
C ALA A 428 -8.33 -44.09 -44.08
N GLU A 429 -8.85 -45.30 -44.12
CA GLU A 429 -8.05 -46.49 -44.44
C GLU A 429 -7.40 -46.31 -45.82
N GLY A 430 -6.19 -46.84 -45.98
CA GLY A 430 -5.38 -46.62 -47.19
C GLY A 430 -4.73 -45.23 -47.32
N ASP A 431 -4.99 -44.29 -46.40
CA ASP A 431 -4.24 -43.03 -46.36
C ASP A 431 -2.74 -43.28 -46.13
N ALA A 432 -1.91 -42.42 -46.71
CA ALA A 432 -0.47 -42.44 -46.45
C ALA A 432 -0.17 -42.27 -44.95
N PRO A 433 0.95 -42.82 -44.43
CA PRO A 433 1.33 -42.66 -43.04
C PRO A 433 1.28 -41.19 -42.60
N PHE A 434 0.75 -40.95 -41.39
CA PHE A 434 0.64 -39.61 -40.81
C PHE A 434 1.45 -39.51 -39.52
N THR A 435 1.55 -38.31 -38.95
CA THR A 435 2.28 -38.09 -37.70
C THR A 435 1.39 -37.42 -36.66
N ILE A 436 1.34 -37.99 -35.46
CA ILE A 436 0.83 -37.30 -34.27
C ILE A 436 1.92 -36.33 -33.80
N THR A 437 1.55 -35.08 -33.54
CA THR A 437 2.48 -34.07 -33.04
C THR A 437 2.28 -33.85 -31.54
N VAL A 438 3.37 -33.88 -30.79
CA VAL A 438 3.43 -33.62 -29.35
C VAL A 438 4.19 -32.32 -29.13
N ALA A 439 3.59 -31.39 -28.39
CA ALA A 439 4.16 -30.10 -28.04
C ALA A 439 4.56 -30.06 -26.56
N ILE A 440 5.41 -29.08 -26.22
CA ILE A 440 5.88 -28.82 -24.86
C ILE A 440 5.71 -27.33 -24.55
N ALA A 441 5.26 -27.02 -23.33
CA ALA A 441 5.25 -25.68 -22.75
C ALA A 441 6.21 -25.64 -21.55
N ASP A 442 6.86 -24.50 -21.36
CA ASP A 442 7.84 -24.23 -20.30
C ASP A 442 8.93 -25.33 -20.18
N PRO A 443 9.66 -25.62 -21.27
CA PRO A 443 10.71 -26.63 -21.24
C PRO A 443 11.84 -26.19 -20.29
N SER A 444 12.31 -27.11 -19.44
CA SER A 444 13.47 -26.85 -18.59
C SER A 444 14.71 -26.59 -19.45
N GLY A 445 15.44 -25.52 -19.15
CA GLY A 445 16.71 -25.19 -19.81
C GLY A 445 17.86 -26.17 -19.55
N SER A 446 17.73 -27.08 -18.57
CA SER A 446 18.81 -27.97 -18.13
C SER A 446 18.44 -29.46 -18.08
N ILE A 447 17.16 -29.80 -18.07
CA ILE A 447 16.69 -31.18 -17.95
C ILE A 447 15.78 -31.50 -19.14
N ALA A 448 16.08 -32.58 -19.88
CA ALA A 448 15.22 -33.06 -20.96
C ALA A 448 13.88 -33.59 -20.41
N THR A 449 12.83 -33.56 -21.22
CA THR A 449 11.50 -34.07 -20.87
C THR A 449 11.12 -35.23 -21.76
N THR A 450 10.62 -36.31 -21.19
CA THR A 450 10.16 -37.50 -21.94
C THR A 450 8.67 -37.74 -21.69
N ALA A 451 7.97 -38.27 -22.70
CA ALA A 451 6.59 -38.72 -22.56
C ALA A 451 6.33 -39.94 -23.45
N ASP A 452 5.56 -40.90 -22.96
CA ASP A 452 5.12 -42.05 -23.74
C ASP A 452 3.78 -41.73 -24.41
N VAL A 453 3.70 -41.97 -25.72
CA VAL A 453 2.46 -41.98 -26.49
C VAL A 453 1.96 -43.42 -26.52
N VAL A 454 0.87 -43.69 -25.80
CA VAL A 454 0.29 -45.04 -25.68
C VAL A 454 -1.05 -45.10 -26.38
N LEU A 455 -1.34 -46.15 -27.15
CA LEU A 455 -2.70 -46.45 -27.58
C LEU A 455 -3.48 -46.97 -26.36
N ALA A 456 -4.54 -46.26 -25.96
CA ALA A 456 -5.20 -46.50 -24.68
C ALA A 456 -6.60 -47.13 -24.81
N SER A 457 -7.37 -46.71 -25.82
CA SER A 457 -8.75 -47.14 -26.03
C SER A 457 -9.21 -46.80 -27.45
N GLY A 458 -10.38 -47.27 -27.86
CA GLY A 458 -10.94 -47.03 -29.18
C GLY A 458 -11.99 -48.06 -29.53
N THR A 459 -12.69 -47.85 -30.64
CA THR A 459 -13.44 -48.94 -31.30
C THR A 459 -12.54 -49.74 -32.23
N GLY A 460 -11.54 -49.08 -32.82
CA GLY A 460 -10.48 -49.73 -33.58
C GLY A 460 -9.38 -50.30 -32.70
N THR A 461 -8.47 -51.02 -33.32
CA THR A 461 -7.42 -51.84 -32.71
C THR A 461 -6.02 -51.42 -33.15
N ALA A 462 -4.99 -52.02 -32.53
CA ALA A 462 -3.62 -51.75 -32.95
C ALA A 462 -3.34 -52.29 -34.37
N ALA A 463 -4.09 -53.28 -34.85
CA ALA A 463 -3.89 -53.87 -36.18
C ALA A 463 -4.13 -52.83 -37.29
N ASP A 464 -5.13 -51.97 -37.11
CA ASP A 464 -5.56 -50.92 -38.04
C ASP A 464 -4.50 -49.81 -38.19
N ILE A 465 -3.54 -49.79 -37.28
CA ILE A 465 -2.37 -48.90 -37.29
C ILE A 465 -1.04 -49.67 -37.26
N ASN A 466 -0.98 -50.78 -38.01
CA ASN A 466 0.23 -51.58 -38.23
C ASN A 466 0.84 -52.13 -36.94
N ASN A 467 -0.01 -52.68 -36.07
CA ASN A 467 0.35 -53.22 -34.76
C ASN A 467 1.14 -52.22 -33.91
N TYR A 468 0.64 -50.98 -33.81
CA TYR A 468 1.29 -49.90 -33.08
C TYR A 468 1.72 -50.33 -31.67
N VAL A 469 2.98 -50.01 -31.35
CA VAL A 469 3.57 -50.14 -30.02
C VAL A 469 3.88 -48.75 -29.46
N THR A 470 3.79 -48.62 -28.15
CA THR A 470 4.12 -47.38 -27.43
C THR A 470 5.43 -46.77 -27.91
N GLN A 471 5.40 -45.47 -28.17
CA GLN A 471 6.57 -44.69 -28.56
C GLN A 471 6.88 -43.65 -27.48
N THR A 472 8.15 -43.46 -27.16
CA THR A 472 8.60 -42.41 -26.25
C THR A 472 9.11 -41.21 -27.05
N VAL A 473 8.54 -40.04 -26.82
CA VAL A 473 9.06 -38.77 -27.34
C VAL A 473 10.00 -38.13 -26.32
N THR A 474 11.05 -37.48 -26.79
CA THR A 474 12.03 -36.76 -25.95
C THR A 474 12.19 -35.33 -26.45
N PHE A 475 11.96 -34.37 -25.57
CA PHE A 475 12.28 -32.96 -25.77
C PHE A 475 13.64 -32.68 -25.11
N PRO A 476 14.70 -32.35 -25.88
CA PRO A 476 15.99 -31.96 -25.32
C PRO A 476 15.86 -30.73 -24.41
N ALA A 477 16.74 -30.62 -23.41
CA ALA A 477 16.78 -29.46 -22.52
C ALA A 477 16.85 -28.13 -23.31
N GLY A 478 16.02 -27.16 -22.93
CA GLY A 478 15.89 -25.86 -23.57
C GLY A 478 15.20 -25.86 -24.94
N SER A 479 14.73 -27.01 -25.43
CA SER A 479 14.04 -27.09 -26.72
C SER A 479 12.53 -27.01 -26.56
N SER A 480 11.90 -26.12 -27.33
CA SER A 480 10.45 -26.04 -27.53
C SER A 480 9.99 -26.65 -28.86
N ALA A 481 10.87 -27.34 -29.59
CA ALA A 481 10.54 -27.94 -30.87
C ALA A 481 9.56 -29.13 -30.70
N PRO A 482 8.41 -29.15 -31.40
CA PRO A 482 7.47 -30.27 -31.34
C PRO A 482 8.13 -31.59 -31.75
N GLN A 483 7.74 -32.67 -31.09
CA GLN A 483 8.13 -34.03 -31.45
C GLN A 483 7.00 -34.72 -32.22
N THR A 484 7.34 -35.63 -33.11
CA THR A 484 6.35 -36.35 -33.93
C THR A 484 6.43 -37.85 -33.73
N VAL A 485 5.27 -38.49 -33.73
CA VAL A 485 5.13 -39.95 -33.67
C VAL A 485 4.47 -40.42 -34.97
N PRO A 486 5.18 -41.19 -35.81
CA PRO A 486 4.61 -41.70 -37.05
C PRO A 486 3.58 -42.80 -36.78
N ILE A 487 2.47 -42.76 -37.51
CA ILE A 487 1.39 -43.72 -37.49
C ILE A 487 1.18 -44.21 -38.92
N THR A 488 1.27 -45.52 -39.13
CA THR A 488 1.01 -46.17 -40.43
C THR A 488 -0.37 -46.81 -40.37
N ILE A 489 -1.29 -46.34 -41.19
CA ILE A 489 -2.65 -46.89 -41.28
C ILE A 489 -2.60 -48.15 -42.14
N THR A 490 -3.29 -49.20 -41.71
CA THR A 490 -3.43 -50.45 -42.45
C THR A 490 -4.75 -50.41 -43.20
N ASP A 491 -4.69 -50.71 -44.50
CA ASP A 491 -5.84 -50.87 -45.38
C ASP A 491 -6.13 -52.36 -45.49
N ASP A 492 -7.35 -52.79 -45.18
CA ASP A 492 -7.73 -54.18 -45.36
C ASP A 492 -8.89 -54.36 -46.36
N ALA A 493 -9.76 -55.35 -46.16
CA ALA A 493 -10.88 -55.63 -47.06
C ALA A 493 -12.17 -55.88 -46.28
N LEU A 494 -12.18 -55.58 -44.98
CA LEU A 494 -13.26 -55.82 -44.05
C LEU A 494 -14.12 -54.55 -43.95
N VAL A 495 -15.42 -54.72 -44.11
CA VAL A 495 -16.36 -53.60 -43.91
C VAL A 495 -16.70 -53.51 -42.43
N GLU A 496 -16.06 -52.58 -41.73
CA GLU A 496 -16.12 -52.42 -40.27
C GLU A 496 -16.73 -51.07 -39.83
N GLY A 497 -16.90 -50.13 -40.77
CA GLY A 497 -17.41 -48.78 -40.53
C GLY A 497 -16.37 -47.87 -39.87
N SER A 498 -16.71 -46.59 -39.63
CA SER A 498 -15.73 -45.65 -39.07
C SER A 498 -15.39 -45.95 -37.60
N GLU A 499 -14.10 -45.93 -37.30
CA GLU A 499 -13.55 -46.29 -36.01
C GLU A 499 -12.82 -45.13 -35.33
N THR A 500 -12.57 -45.27 -34.03
CA THR A 500 -11.77 -44.32 -33.26
C THR A 500 -10.61 -45.01 -32.56
N LEU A 501 -9.44 -44.38 -32.55
CA LEU A 501 -8.26 -44.77 -31.78
C LEU A 501 -7.81 -43.61 -30.90
N VAL A 502 -7.74 -43.84 -29.59
CA VAL A 502 -7.40 -42.82 -28.60
C VAL A 502 -6.01 -43.09 -28.03
N PHE A 503 -5.08 -42.19 -28.33
CA PHE A 503 -3.75 -42.17 -27.75
C PHE A 503 -3.73 -41.31 -26.49
N ARG A 504 -2.87 -41.65 -25.52
CA ARG A 504 -2.69 -40.85 -24.31
C ARG A 504 -1.22 -40.63 -24.01
N LEU A 505 -0.92 -39.49 -23.39
CA LEU A 505 0.39 -39.24 -22.80
C LEU A 505 0.49 -39.97 -21.45
N ARG A 506 1.55 -40.75 -21.26
CA ARG A 506 1.88 -41.46 -20.02
C ARG A 506 3.35 -41.26 -19.68
N ASN A 507 3.70 -41.58 -18.43
CA ASN A 507 5.08 -41.55 -17.94
C ASN A 507 5.82 -40.25 -18.27
N VAL A 508 5.11 -39.11 -18.19
CA VAL A 508 5.72 -37.80 -18.39
C VAL A 508 6.71 -37.56 -17.25
N ALA A 509 7.97 -37.32 -17.60
CA ALA A 509 9.06 -37.23 -16.65
C ALA A 509 10.15 -36.26 -17.14
N GLY A 510 11.02 -35.84 -16.20
CA GLY A 510 12.04 -34.83 -16.47
C GLY A 510 11.50 -33.41 -16.37
N GLY A 511 12.08 -32.48 -17.13
CA GLY A 511 11.73 -31.06 -17.11
C GLY A 511 11.75 -30.43 -15.71
N SER A 512 11.01 -29.34 -15.54
CA SER A 512 10.77 -28.70 -14.24
C SER A 512 9.49 -29.27 -13.63
N GLY A 513 9.55 -30.52 -13.16
CA GLY A 513 8.38 -31.23 -12.62
C GLY A 513 7.34 -31.58 -13.69
N ALA A 514 7.79 -32.15 -14.81
CA ALA A 514 6.95 -32.28 -16.01
C ALA A 514 5.68 -33.12 -15.78
N ALA A 515 4.57 -32.66 -16.37
CA ALA A 515 3.28 -33.34 -16.32
C ALA A 515 2.56 -33.32 -17.68
N ALA A 516 1.53 -34.17 -17.82
CA ALA A 516 0.66 -34.13 -18.99
C ALA A 516 -0.29 -32.92 -18.90
N GLY A 517 -0.39 -32.14 -19.98
CA GLY A 517 -1.25 -30.97 -20.08
C GLY A 517 -2.74 -31.33 -20.27
N ALA A 518 -3.56 -30.31 -20.51
CA ALA A 518 -5.01 -30.46 -20.70
C ALA A 518 -5.33 -31.42 -21.87
N ASP A 519 -4.64 -31.28 -23.00
CA ASP A 519 -4.77 -32.14 -24.18
C ASP A 519 -3.85 -33.37 -24.10
N SER A 520 -4.03 -34.17 -23.05
CA SER A 520 -3.25 -35.40 -22.81
C SER A 520 -3.79 -36.64 -23.54
N ALA A 521 -4.82 -36.47 -24.37
CA ALA A 521 -5.39 -37.51 -25.22
C ALA A 521 -5.49 -37.02 -26.68
N TYR A 522 -5.17 -37.91 -27.63
CA TYR A 522 -5.34 -37.67 -29.05
C TYR A 522 -6.34 -38.67 -29.62
N THR A 523 -7.42 -38.19 -30.25
CA THR A 523 -8.40 -39.06 -30.90
C THR A 523 -8.20 -39.05 -32.41
N LEU A 524 -7.85 -40.20 -32.97
CA LEU A 524 -7.86 -40.45 -34.41
C LEU A 524 -9.20 -41.08 -34.80
N THR A 525 -9.91 -40.49 -35.76
CA THR A 525 -11.03 -41.16 -36.45
C THR A 525 -10.50 -41.78 -37.74
N LEU A 526 -10.71 -43.08 -37.93
CA LEU A 526 -10.43 -43.78 -39.18
C LEU A 526 -11.75 -44.06 -39.90
N ALA A 527 -11.87 -43.59 -41.14
CA ALA A 527 -12.99 -43.90 -42.00
C ALA A 527 -12.67 -45.14 -42.85
N ASP A 528 -13.48 -46.18 -42.69
CA ASP A 528 -13.53 -47.35 -43.56
C ASP A 528 -13.69 -46.93 -45.03
N ASN A 529 -12.79 -47.41 -45.88
CA ASN A 529 -12.77 -47.11 -47.31
C ASN A 529 -13.39 -48.23 -48.17
N ASP A 530 -13.77 -49.35 -47.55
CA ASP A 530 -14.32 -50.52 -48.19
C ASP A 530 -15.82 -50.39 -48.41
N GLY A 531 -16.21 -50.49 -49.68
CA GLY A 531 -17.61 -50.44 -50.08
C GLY A 531 -18.31 -51.76 -49.80
N SER A 532 -19.49 -51.71 -49.17
CA SER A 532 -20.40 -52.85 -49.10
C SER A 532 -20.84 -53.27 -50.52
N SER A 533 -20.18 -54.26 -51.12
CA SER A 533 -20.48 -54.70 -52.47
C SER A 533 -21.81 -55.44 -52.50
N THR A 534 -22.91 -54.74 -52.79
CA THR A 534 -24.16 -55.38 -53.21
C THR A 534 -24.07 -55.62 -54.71
N GLY A 535 -23.61 -56.82 -55.09
CA GLY A 535 -23.53 -57.24 -56.49
C GLY A 535 -24.89 -57.12 -57.18
N GLY A 536 -24.98 -56.37 -58.27
CA GLY A 536 -26.17 -56.29 -59.11
C GLY A 536 -26.48 -57.64 -59.75
N GLN A 537 -27.50 -58.34 -59.24
CA GLN A 537 -27.91 -59.65 -59.75
C GLN A 537 -29.10 -59.50 -60.72
N VAL A 538 -28.95 -60.00 -61.96
CA VAL A 538 -30.04 -60.08 -62.95
C VAL A 538 -31.08 -61.10 -62.45
N ILE A 539 -32.31 -60.65 -62.21
CA ILE A 539 -33.39 -61.50 -61.64
C ILE A 539 -34.28 -62.12 -62.74
N GLY A 540 -34.07 -61.76 -64.01
CA GLY A 540 -34.69 -62.45 -65.15
C GLY A 540 -34.54 -61.72 -66.49
N SER A 541 -34.70 -62.48 -67.58
CA SER A 541 -34.84 -62.00 -68.96
C SER A 541 -36.13 -62.56 -69.55
N PHE A 542 -36.91 -61.77 -70.27
CA PHE A 542 -38.13 -62.28 -70.96
C PHE A 542 -37.83 -62.43 -72.45
N ALA A 543 -37.94 -63.64 -72.96
CA ALA A 543 -37.76 -63.93 -74.39
C ALA A 543 -39.09 -63.98 -75.15
N ASP A 544 -40.19 -64.42 -74.54
CA ASP A 544 -41.49 -64.58 -75.23
C ASP A 544 -42.65 -64.29 -74.28
N MET A 545 -43.35 -63.16 -74.47
CA MET A 545 -44.67 -62.95 -73.89
C MET A 545 -45.71 -63.57 -74.83
N ASP A 546 -46.09 -64.82 -74.58
CA ASP A 546 -47.08 -65.53 -75.38
C ASP A 546 -48.51 -65.13 -74.95
N GLY A 547 -49.21 -64.42 -75.83
CA GLY A 547 -50.55 -63.89 -75.53
C GLY A 547 -51.23 -63.02 -76.61
N GLY A 548 -50.78 -63.04 -77.87
CA GLY A 548 -51.52 -62.50 -79.01
C GLY A 548 -51.41 -60.98 -79.26
N PHE A 549 -50.86 -60.64 -80.44
CA PHE A 549 -50.89 -59.36 -81.18
C PHE A 549 -50.00 -58.18 -80.71
N GLU A 550 -48.67 -58.37 -80.77
CA GLU A 550 -47.64 -57.55 -81.48
C GLU A 550 -46.25 -58.02 -80.98
N LEU A 551 -45.32 -58.37 -81.88
CA LEU A 551 -43.92 -58.64 -81.52
C LEU A 551 -43.26 -57.36 -80.97
N GLN A 552 -42.58 -57.44 -79.82
CA GLN A 552 -41.80 -56.33 -79.24
C GLN A 552 -40.40 -56.84 -78.85
N PRO A 553 -39.37 -55.96 -78.78
CA PRO A 553 -37.97 -56.40 -78.61
C PRO A 553 -37.62 -56.84 -77.17
N VAL A 554 -36.62 -57.73 -77.07
CA VAL A 554 -36.04 -58.30 -75.86
C VAL A 554 -35.61 -57.22 -74.86
N GLY A 555 -35.82 -57.45 -73.56
CA GLY A 555 -35.43 -56.53 -72.48
C GLY A 555 -35.01 -57.24 -71.19
N THR A 556 -34.33 -56.51 -70.32
CA THR A 556 -33.84 -56.96 -69.00
C THR A 556 -34.50 -56.16 -67.87
N ILE A 557 -34.74 -56.82 -66.73
CA ILE A 557 -35.14 -56.16 -65.49
C ILE A 557 -33.99 -56.21 -64.49
N THR A 558 -33.65 -55.04 -63.95
CA THR A 558 -32.65 -54.90 -62.89
C THR A 558 -33.32 -54.37 -61.62
N PHE A 559 -33.00 -54.98 -60.48
CA PHE A 559 -33.44 -54.51 -59.17
C PHE A 559 -32.43 -53.48 -58.65
N ASN A 560 -32.86 -52.25 -58.45
CA ASN A 560 -32.02 -51.23 -57.83
C ASN A 560 -32.38 -51.15 -56.36
N SER A 561 -31.59 -51.82 -55.53
CA SER A 561 -31.78 -51.88 -54.08
C SER A 561 -31.57 -50.52 -53.43
N SER A 562 -32.66 -49.80 -53.16
CA SER A 562 -32.74 -48.91 -52.01
C SER A 562 -34.05 -49.17 -51.28
N ILE A 563 -34.00 -50.04 -50.28
CA ILE A 563 -35.11 -50.20 -49.33
C ILE A 563 -34.75 -49.34 -48.12
N THR A 564 -35.33 -48.16 -48.03
CA THR A 564 -35.24 -47.34 -46.82
C THR A 564 -36.29 -47.86 -45.84
N ALA A 565 -35.90 -48.76 -44.95
CA ALA A 565 -36.78 -49.28 -43.91
C ALA A 565 -36.91 -48.23 -42.79
N ASN A 566 -38.01 -47.47 -42.79
CA ASN A 566 -38.40 -46.70 -41.62
C ASN A 566 -39.90 -46.92 -41.34
N GLY A 567 -40.21 -48.08 -40.75
CA GLY A 567 -41.45 -48.31 -40.00
C GLY A 567 -42.80 -48.33 -40.74
N ALA A 568 -42.91 -47.93 -42.00
CA ALA A 568 -44.15 -48.01 -42.78
C ALA A 568 -43.86 -48.03 -44.30
N GLU A 569 -44.46 -48.98 -45.00
CA GLU A 569 -44.47 -49.15 -46.47
C GLU A 569 -43.12 -49.35 -47.19
N THR A 570 -42.80 -50.59 -47.54
CA THR A 570 -41.70 -50.93 -48.47
C THR A 570 -42.06 -50.46 -49.88
N THR A 571 -41.28 -49.51 -50.40
CA THR A 571 -41.33 -49.10 -51.80
C THR A 571 -40.20 -49.77 -52.57
N ALA A 572 -40.53 -50.61 -53.56
CA ALA A 572 -39.54 -51.21 -54.46
C ALA A 572 -39.60 -50.54 -55.83
N VAL A 573 -38.46 -50.09 -56.35
CA VAL A 573 -38.34 -49.50 -57.69
C VAL A 573 -37.60 -50.46 -58.61
N TRP A 574 -38.24 -50.81 -59.71
CA TRP A 574 -37.69 -51.69 -60.75
C TRP A 574 -37.45 -50.87 -62.01
N THR A 575 -36.30 -51.06 -62.65
CA THR A 575 -36.03 -50.48 -63.96
C THR A 575 -36.16 -51.56 -65.02
N VAL A 576 -36.98 -51.29 -66.03
CA VAL A 576 -37.17 -52.15 -67.20
C VAL A 576 -36.51 -51.46 -68.38
N SER A 577 -35.51 -52.10 -68.97
CA SER A 577 -34.79 -51.62 -70.14
C SER A 577 -35.07 -52.52 -71.33
N SER A 578 -35.55 -51.94 -72.44
CA SER A 578 -35.69 -52.60 -73.74
C SER A 578 -34.94 -51.81 -74.82
N ALA A 579 -34.82 -52.40 -76.01
CA ALA A 579 -34.21 -51.72 -77.16
C ALA A 579 -34.93 -50.42 -77.59
N THR A 580 -36.15 -50.17 -77.10
CA THR A 580 -36.98 -49.00 -77.46
C THR A 580 -37.16 -47.98 -76.34
N GLY A 581 -36.57 -48.20 -75.16
CA GLY A 581 -36.55 -47.23 -74.06
C GLY A 581 -36.42 -47.84 -72.66
N THR A 582 -36.44 -46.97 -71.64
CA THR A 582 -36.38 -47.34 -70.22
C THR A 582 -37.66 -46.88 -69.50
N GLY A 583 -38.24 -47.75 -68.66
CA GLY A 583 -39.36 -47.43 -67.79
C GLY A 583 -39.11 -47.85 -66.34
N THR A 584 -39.75 -47.17 -65.38
CA THR A 584 -39.66 -47.49 -63.94
C THR A 584 -41.00 -47.97 -63.40
N ILE A 585 -40.97 -49.01 -62.55
CA ILE A 585 -42.15 -49.52 -61.84
C ILE A 585 -41.90 -49.35 -60.34
N THR A 586 -42.82 -48.67 -59.66
CA THR A 586 -42.79 -48.47 -58.21
C THR A 586 -43.93 -49.26 -57.57
N ALA A 587 -43.60 -50.25 -56.72
CA ALA A 587 -44.58 -51.00 -55.93
C ALA A 587 -44.54 -50.53 -54.47
N THR A 588 -45.69 -50.23 -53.90
CA THR A 588 -45.85 -49.79 -52.50
C THR A 588 -46.87 -50.71 -51.81
N GLY A 589 -46.51 -51.32 -50.69
CA GLY A 589 -47.48 -51.97 -49.78
C GLY A 589 -48.19 -53.25 -50.30
N GLY A 590 -47.56 -54.08 -51.13
CA GLY A 590 -48.08 -55.41 -51.49
C GLY A 590 -49.38 -55.45 -52.32
N ARG A 591 -49.95 -54.29 -52.69
CA ARG A 591 -51.00 -54.14 -53.71
C ARG A 591 -50.69 -52.95 -54.60
N SER A 592 -50.48 -53.23 -55.88
CA SER A 592 -50.20 -52.22 -56.90
C SER A 592 -51.50 -51.71 -57.54
N SER A 593 -51.74 -50.40 -57.41
CA SER A 593 -52.66 -49.69 -58.31
C SER A 593 -52.01 -49.58 -59.70
N PRO A 594 -52.74 -49.77 -60.81
CA PRO A 594 -52.17 -49.69 -62.16
C PRO A 594 -51.69 -48.25 -62.42
N LYS A 595 -50.38 -48.06 -62.62
CA LYS A 595 -49.81 -46.77 -63.03
C LYS A 595 -49.40 -46.83 -64.50
N TYR A 596 -49.86 -45.84 -65.25
CA TYR A 596 -49.70 -45.71 -66.69
C TYR A 596 -48.25 -45.35 -67.04
N SER A 597 -47.64 -46.04 -67.99
CA SER A 597 -46.39 -45.60 -68.64
C SER A 597 -46.66 -45.37 -70.12
N THR A 598 -46.54 -44.13 -70.59
CA THR A 598 -46.64 -43.79 -72.01
C THR A 598 -45.33 -44.13 -72.71
N PHE A 599 -45.26 -45.31 -73.34
CA PHE A 599 -44.20 -45.62 -74.30
C PHE A 599 -44.62 -45.12 -75.69
N GLY A 600 -44.15 -43.93 -76.08
CA GLY A 600 -43.92 -43.52 -77.47
C GLY A 600 -45.00 -43.69 -78.56
N ALA A 601 -46.24 -44.07 -78.25
CA ALA A 601 -47.31 -44.27 -79.23
C ALA A 601 -48.66 -43.72 -78.71
N THR A 602 -49.52 -43.28 -79.62
CA THR A 602 -50.72 -42.44 -79.43
C THR A 602 -51.88 -43.07 -78.64
N ALA A 603 -51.65 -44.17 -77.90
CA ALA A 603 -52.61 -44.75 -76.97
C ALA A 603 -51.91 -45.24 -75.70
N ALA A 604 -52.44 -44.90 -74.52
CA ALA A 604 -51.92 -45.34 -73.24
C ALA A 604 -52.03 -46.87 -73.10
N ARG A 605 -50.91 -47.59 -73.10
CA ARG A 605 -50.87 -49.05 -72.87
C ARG A 605 -50.81 -49.34 -71.36
N ARG A 606 -51.63 -50.28 -70.88
CA ARG A 606 -51.66 -50.72 -69.48
C ARG A 606 -50.70 -51.90 -69.28
N LEU A 607 -49.64 -51.70 -68.50
CA LEU A 607 -48.92 -52.78 -67.84
C LEU A 607 -49.63 -53.07 -66.51
N GLN A 608 -50.21 -54.26 -66.35
CA GLN A 608 -50.56 -54.72 -65.01
C GLN A 608 -49.28 -55.19 -64.32
N SER A 609 -49.08 -54.68 -63.11
CA SER A 609 -48.08 -55.15 -62.17
C SER A 609 -48.11 -56.68 -62.00
N PRO A 610 -46.99 -57.32 -61.68
CA PRO A 610 -46.97 -58.74 -61.40
C PRO A 610 -47.78 -59.04 -60.13
N THR A 611 -48.58 -60.10 -60.15
CA THR A 611 -49.22 -60.64 -58.95
C THR A 611 -48.21 -61.54 -58.24
N VAL A 612 -47.83 -61.19 -57.02
CA VAL A 612 -47.02 -62.09 -56.17
C VAL A 612 -47.91 -63.27 -55.77
N MET A 613 -47.59 -64.48 -56.22
CA MET A 613 -48.44 -65.68 -56.01
C MET A 613 -48.39 -66.28 -54.59
N THR A 614 -47.84 -65.60 -53.58
CA THR A 614 -47.81 -66.11 -52.19
C THR A 614 -47.94 -64.97 -51.17
N SER A 615 -48.90 -65.09 -50.26
CA SER A 615 -49.08 -64.16 -49.13
C SER A 615 -48.03 -64.40 -48.04
N GLY A 616 -47.02 -63.53 -47.96
CA GLY A 616 -46.02 -63.53 -46.88
C GLY A 616 -45.01 -62.42 -47.12
N ALA A 617 -44.55 -61.76 -46.05
CA ALA A 617 -43.56 -60.69 -46.13
C ALA A 617 -42.28 -61.15 -46.85
N ILE A 618 -41.77 -60.31 -47.75
CA ILE A 618 -40.62 -60.61 -48.62
C ILE A 618 -39.34 -60.53 -47.76
N ALA A 619 -38.69 -61.67 -47.55
CA ALA A 619 -37.31 -61.72 -47.04
C ALA A 619 -36.32 -61.45 -48.18
N ASN A 620 -35.27 -60.68 -47.88
CA ASN A 620 -34.34 -60.04 -48.81
C ASN A 620 -33.45 -60.97 -49.69
N ALA A 621 -33.79 -62.25 -49.89
CA ALA A 621 -32.93 -63.18 -50.62
C ALA A 621 -33.64 -64.26 -51.46
N THR A 622 -34.96 -64.18 -51.69
CA THR A 622 -35.67 -65.20 -52.50
C THR A 622 -36.00 -64.69 -53.91
N GLN A 623 -35.56 -65.42 -54.93
CA GLN A 623 -35.96 -65.21 -56.33
C GLN A 623 -37.48 -65.33 -56.47
N HIS A 624 -38.13 -64.33 -57.05
CA HIS A 624 -39.54 -64.42 -57.42
C HIS A 624 -39.68 -64.29 -58.94
N GLN A 625 -40.30 -65.27 -59.59
CA GLN A 625 -40.72 -65.15 -60.99
C GLN A 625 -41.92 -64.21 -61.08
N ALA A 626 -41.83 -63.19 -61.93
CA ALA A 626 -42.90 -62.24 -62.20
C ALA A 626 -43.49 -62.51 -63.59
N GLN A 627 -44.81 -62.76 -63.66
CA GLN A 627 -45.57 -62.79 -64.91
C GLN A 627 -46.35 -61.48 -65.06
N PHE A 628 -46.28 -60.89 -66.25
CA PHE A 628 -47.01 -59.68 -66.61
C PHE A 628 -48.13 -60.04 -67.58
N TYR A 629 -49.30 -59.43 -67.41
CA TYR A 629 -50.44 -59.57 -68.31
C TYR A 629 -50.83 -58.21 -68.87
N TYR A 630 -51.33 -58.18 -70.11
CA TYR A 630 -51.87 -56.99 -70.76
C TYR A 630 -53.34 -57.20 -71.14
N ARG A 631 -54.11 -56.11 -71.21
CA ARG A 631 -55.48 -56.09 -71.72
C ARG A 631 -55.61 -54.89 -72.67
N SER A 632 -55.89 -55.13 -73.95
CA SER A 632 -56.16 -54.04 -74.90
C SER A 632 -57.55 -53.47 -74.67
N THR A 633 -57.68 -52.15 -74.56
CA THR A 633 -58.98 -51.47 -74.47
C THR A 633 -59.67 -51.43 -75.84
N ALA A 634 -60.36 -52.50 -76.20
CA ALA A 634 -61.37 -52.52 -77.28
C ALA A 634 -62.32 -53.74 -77.12
N ALA A 635 -63.15 -53.70 -76.07
CA ALA A 635 -64.57 -54.07 -76.03
C ALA A 635 -65.09 -53.70 -74.63
#